data_AF-A7SZP5-F1
#
_entry.id   AF-A7SZP5-F1
#
_cell.length_a   1.000
_cell.length_b   1.000
_cell.length_c   1.000
_cell.angle_alpha   90.00
_cell.angle_beta   90.00
_cell.angle_gamma   90.00
#
_symmetry.space_group_name_H-M   'P 1'
#
loop_
_entity.id
_entity.type
_entity.pdbx_description
1 polymer ?
#
loop_
_entity_poly.entity_id
_entity_poly.type
_entity_poly.pdbx_seq_one_letter_code
_entity_poly.pdbx_strand_id
1 'polypeptide(L)' 'VPYHLRPMVKAELERLEKSGVIKFVAYSKWASPIGSVVTSIGETVRICADFKETLNPVTDMAHYLLPTRQDILATL' A
#
# COMPACT_ATOMS: atom_id res chain seq x y z
N VAL A 1 -5.80 -12.92 4.39
CA VAL A 1 -6.71 -12.70 3.26
C VAL A 1 -7.82 -13.76 3.26
N PRO A 2 -9.11 -13.37 3.35
CA PRO A 2 -10.25 -14.27 3.25
C PRO A 2 -10.22 -15.13 1.96
N TYR A 3 -10.70 -16.37 2.04
CA TYR A 3 -10.61 -17.33 0.92
C TYR A 3 -11.28 -16.83 -0.37
N HIS A 4 -12.48 -16.26 -0.26
CA HIS A 4 -13.23 -15.79 -1.43
C HIS A 4 -12.57 -14.59 -2.13
N LEU A 5 -11.70 -13.83 -1.45
CA LEU A 5 -10.97 -12.69 -2.03
C LEU A 5 -9.66 -13.08 -2.70
N ARG A 6 -9.16 -14.31 -2.49
CA ARG A 6 -7.87 -14.75 -3.05
C ARG A 6 -7.80 -14.63 -4.58
N PRO A 7 -8.83 -15.00 -5.36
CA PRO A 7 -8.78 -14.85 -6.82
C PRO A 7 -8.62 -13.38 -7.25
N MET A 8 -9.34 -12.48 -6.59
CA MET A 8 -9.29 -11.05 -6.87
C MET A 8 -7.93 -10.45 -6.49
N VAL A 9 -7.41 -10.82 -5.31
CA VAL A 9 -6.08 -10.38 -4.86
C VAL A 9 -5.00 -10.87 -5.83
N LYS A 10 -5.09 -12.11 -6.30
CA LYS A 10 -4.15 -12.65 -7.28
C LYS A 10 -4.19 -11.87 -8.61
N ALA A 11 -5.38 -11.60 -9.13
CA ALA A 11 -5.54 -10.82 -10.36
C ALA A 11 -4.95 -9.41 -10.23
N GLU A 12 -5.12 -8.76 -9.07
CA GLU A 12 -4.56 -7.43 -8.82
C GLU A 12 -3.03 -7.46 -8.68
N LEU A 13 -2.45 -8.48 -8.03
CA LEU A 13 -1.00 -8.67 -7.99
C LEU A 13 -0.41 -8.86 -9.39
N GLU A 14 -1.03 -9.69 -10.23
CA GLU A 14 -0.60 -9.89 -11.62
C GLU A 14 -0.69 -8.60 -12.45
N ARG A 15 -1.74 -7.80 -12.24
CA ARG A 15 -1.88 -6.49 -12.90
C ARG A 15 -0.76 -5.54 -12.47
N LEU A 16 -0.47 -5.45 -11.17
CA LEU A 16 0.59 -4.60 -10.63
C LEU A 16 1.97 -5.03 -11.14
N GLU A 17 2.24 -6.33 -11.21
CA GLU A 17 3.48 -6.87 -11.76
C GLU A 17 3.62 -6.55 -13.26
N LYS A 18 2.56 -6.74 -14.06
CA LYS A 18 2.54 -6.37 -15.48
C LYS A 18 2.76 -4.88 -15.72
N SER A 19 2.27 -4.03 -14.81
CA SER A 19 2.51 -2.58 -14.86
C SER A 19 3.90 -2.16 -14.35
N GLY A 20 4.70 -3.09 -13.82
CA GLY A 20 6.02 -2.80 -13.28
C GLY A 20 6.03 -2.09 -11.92
N VAL A 21 4.89 -2.00 -11.24
CA VAL A 21 4.78 -1.38 -9.90
C VAL A 21 5.41 -2.27 -8.84
N ILE A 22 5.23 -3.58 -8.98
CA ILE A 22 5.87 -4.60 -8.13
C ILE A 22 6.58 -5.61 -9.03
N LYS A 23 7.43 -6.45 -8.43
CA LYS A 23 8.06 -7.58 -9.09
C LYS A 23 8.09 -8.78 -8.16
N PHE A 24 8.01 -9.97 -8.72
CA PHE A 24 8.30 -11.18 -7.96
C PHE A 24 9.72 -11.17 -7.40
N VAL A 25 9.85 -11.56 -6.13
CA VAL A 25 11.12 -11.74 -5.44
C VAL A 25 11.07 -13.09 -4.72
N ALA A 26 11.95 -14.02 -5.09
CA ALA A 26 11.96 -15.36 -4.51
C ALA A 26 12.37 -15.37 -3.03
N TYR A 27 13.31 -14.49 -2.66
CA TYR A 27 13.84 -14.38 -1.30
C TYR A 27 14.05 -12.92 -0.91
N SER A 28 13.56 -12.54 0.27
CA SER A 28 13.77 -11.22 0.83
C SER A 28 14.03 -11.34 2.32
N LYS A 29 14.99 -10.55 2.82
CA LYS A 29 15.24 -10.41 4.27
C LYS A 29 14.07 -9.71 4.99
N TRP A 30 13.32 -8.90 4.24
CA TRP A 30 12.21 -8.11 4.75
C TRP A 30 10.90 -8.55 4.12
N ALA A 31 9.86 -8.66 4.95
CA ALA A 31 8.51 -8.94 4.51
C ALA A 31 7.52 -8.15 5.37
N SER A 32 6.38 -7.82 4.80
CA SER A 32 5.27 -7.19 5.52
C SER A 32 3.99 -7.90 5.12
N PRO A 33 3.07 -8.14 6.07
CA PRO A 33 1.80 -8.78 5.74
C PRO A 33 1.00 -7.89 4.79
N ILE A 34 0.27 -8.51 3.87
CA ILE A 34 -0.66 -7.81 2.99
C ILE A 34 -2.08 -7.87 3.55
N GLY A 35 -2.70 -6.71 3.67
CA GLY A 35 -4.14 -6.52 3.83
C GLY A 35 -4.83 -6.40 2.48
N SER A 36 -6.10 -6.77 2.43
CA SER A 36 -6.96 -6.63 1.26
C SER A 36 -8.25 -5.92 1.67
N VAL A 37 -8.54 -4.78 1.03
CA VAL A 37 -9.76 -4.01 1.26
C VAL A 37 -10.61 -4.08 0.00
N VAL A 38 -11.84 -4.57 0.12
CA VAL A 38 -12.81 -4.54 -0.99
C VAL A 38 -13.25 -3.10 -1.17
N THR A 39 -13.16 -2.59 -2.40
CA THR A 39 -13.69 -1.27 -2.72
C THR A 39 -15.13 -1.41 -3.20
N SER A 40 -15.98 -0.47 -2.78
CA SER A 40 -17.38 -0.40 -3.23
C SER A 40 -17.51 0.07 -4.68
N ILE A 41 -16.42 0.50 -5.31
CA ILE A 41 -16.41 0.98 -6.69
C ILE A 41 -15.90 -0.15 -7.59
N GLY A 42 -16.83 -0.76 -8.33
CA GLY A 42 -16.54 -1.71 -9.40
C GLY A 42 -16.01 -3.07 -8.97
N GLU A 43 -16.38 -3.57 -7.79
CA GLU A 43 -15.95 -4.89 -7.27
C GLU A 43 -14.43 -5.09 -7.38
N THR A 44 -13.65 -4.07 -7.03
CA THR A 44 -12.18 -4.14 -7.06
C THR A 44 -11.60 -4.38 -5.67
N VAL A 45 -10.38 -4.92 -5.59
CA VAL A 45 -9.65 -5.08 -4.33
C VAL A 45 -8.46 -4.12 -4.30
N ARG A 46 -8.29 -3.41 -3.19
CA ARG A 46 -7.05 -2.67 -2.89
C ARG A 46 -6.17 -3.53 -2.03
N ILE A 47 -4.94 -3.73 -2.49
CA ILE A 47 -3.89 -4.40 -1.72
C ILE A 47 -3.14 -3.32 -0.93
N CYS A 48 -3.04 -3.51 0.38
CA CYS A 48 -2.31 -2.60 1.27
C CYS A 48 -1.28 -3.41 2.04
N ALA A 49 0.00 -3.06 1.94
CA ALA A 49 1.01 -3.64 2.81
C ALA A 49 0.94 -2.96 4.18
N ASP A 50 0.96 -3.75 5.25
CA ASP A 50 1.02 -3.22 6.61
C ASP A 50 2.48 -3.01 7.00
N PHE A 51 2.91 -1.75 6.92
CA PHE A 51 4.26 -1.32 7.27
C PHE A 51 4.39 -0.86 8.73
N LYS A 52 3.28 -0.80 9.48
CA LYS A 52 3.25 -0.18 10.81
C LYS A 52 4.18 -0.91 11.79
N GLU A 53 4.11 -2.23 11.82
CA GLU A 53 4.86 -3.06 12.75
C GLU A 53 6.20 -3.57 12.16
N THR A 54 6.50 -3.25 10.90
CA THR A 54 7.67 -3.78 10.17
C THR A 54 8.65 -2.69 9.76
N LEU A 55 8.30 -1.88 8.76
CA LEU A 55 9.21 -0.94 8.11
C LEU A 55 9.23 0.42 8.83
N ASN A 56 8.07 0.90 9.28
CA ASN A 56 7.94 2.23 9.86
C ASN A 56 8.80 2.44 11.12
N PRO A 57 8.98 1.47 12.05
CA PRO A 57 9.77 1.69 13.26
C PRO A 57 11.28 1.73 13.02
N VAL A 58 11.76 1.22 11.88
CA VAL A 58 13.19 1.07 11.57
C VAL A 58 13.68 2.01 10.46
N THR A 59 12.77 2.80 9.87
CA THR A 59 13.09 3.75 8.81
C THR A 59 13.26 5.15 9.39
N ASP A 60 14.35 5.82 9.03
CA ASP A 60 14.57 7.21 9.42
C ASP A 60 13.52 8.12 8.76
N MET A 61 12.84 8.92 9.57
CA MET A 61 11.80 9.82 9.09
C MET A 61 12.42 11.11 8.51
N ALA A 62 12.25 11.31 7.21
CA ALA A 62 12.55 12.60 6.59
C ALA A 62 11.42 13.59 6.90
N HIS A 63 11.68 14.55 7.79
CA HIS A 63 10.72 15.59 8.13
C HIS A 63 10.70 16.68 7.04
N TYR A 64 9.65 16.68 6.22
CA TYR A 64 9.30 17.79 5.33
C TYR A 64 8.05 18.47 5.87
N LEU A 65 8.17 19.75 6.24
CA LEU A 65 7.05 20.51 6.78
C LEU A 65 6.07 20.83 5.63
N LEU A 66 4.93 20.17 5.65
CA LEU A 66 3.81 20.56 4.80
C LEU A 66 3.06 21.71 5.48
N PRO A 67 2.61 22.72 4.71
CA PRO A 67 1.83 23.81 5.26
C PRO A 67 0.54 23.25 5.87
N THR A 68 0.18 23.77 7.04
CA THR A 68 -1.10 23.44 7.65
C THR A 68 -2.24 23.99 6.82
N ARG A 69 -3.46 23.51 7.08
CA ARG A 69 -4.66 24.07 6.45
C ARG A 69 -4.74 25.60 6.67
N GLN A 70 -4.39 26.07 7.86
CA GLN A 70 -4.39 27.49 8.21
C GLN A 70 -3.37 28.28 7.38
N ASP A 71 -2.16 27.76 7.21
CA ASP A 71 -1.11 28.41 6.40
C ASP A 71 -1.56 28.58 4.94
N ILE A 72 -2.21 27.55 4.38
CA ILE A 72 -2.75 27.60 3.01
C ILE A 72 -3.86 28.64 2.91
N LEU A 73 -4.81 28.65 3.86
CA LEU A 73 -5.94 29.58 3.84
C LEU A 73 -5.54 31.04 4.08
N ALA A 74 -4.43 31.30 4.79
CA ALA A 74 -3.91 32.64 5.01
C ALA A 74 -3.23 33.25 3.77
N THR A 75 -2.97 32.44 2.73
CA THR A 75 -2.31 32.86 1.49
C THR A 75 -3.30 33.04 0.31
N LEU A 76 -4.59 32.78 0.53
CA LEU A 76 -5.68 32.98 -0.44
C LEU A 76 -6.32 34.36 -0.29
#